data_AF-A0A0W0YK74-F1
#
_entry.id   AF-A0A0W0YK74-F1
#
_cell.length_a   1.000
_cell.length_b   1.000
_cell.length_c   1.000
_cell.angle_alpha   90.00
_cell.angle_beta   90.00
_cell.angle_gamma   90.00
#
_symmetry.space_group_name_H-M   'P 1'
#
loop_
_entity.id
_entity.type
_entity.pdbx_description
1 polymer ?
#
loop_
_entity_poly.entity_id
_entity_poly.type
_entity_poly.pdbx_seq_one_letter_code
_entity_poly.pdbx_strand_id
1 'polypeptide(L)'
;MSRFVIDDVMWSKLEQLLPAPKGRHGENDRLFIEAVCWIIRTGAPWRDLPPDYGKWQSVYGRYNRWVKNGHFNGILEILKKRWRSRMAHDGW
;
A
#
# COMPACT_ATOMS: atom_id res chain seq x y z
N MET A 1 2.33 0.39 -17.77
CA MET A 1 1.11 1.06 -17.26
C MET A 1 0.93 0.70 -15.80
N SER A 2 1.24 1.62 -14.90
CA SER A 2 1.00 1.49 -13.47
C SER A 2 -0.50 1.64 -13.21
N ARG A 3 -1.16 0.56 -12.78
CA ARG A 3 -2.60 0.59 -12.46
C ARG A 3 -2.74 0.91 -10.97
N PHE A 4 -3.19 2.13 -10.66
CA PHE A 4 -3.62 2.52 -9.33
C PHE A 4 -4.92 1.78 -8.96
N VAL A 5 -5.01 1.23 -7.76
CA VAL A 5 -6.08 0.31 -7.33
C VAL A 5 -6.94 0.90 -6.21
N ILE A 6 -6.50 1.99 -5.57
CA ILE A 6 -7.16 2.60 -4.42
C ILE A 6 -8.07 3.73 -4.93
N ASP A 7 -9.37 3.45 -4.94
CA ASP A 7 -10.40 4.48 -5.11
C ASP A 7 -10.50 5.40 -3.88
N ASP A 8 -11.16 6.55 -4.02
CA ASP A 8 -11.23 7.57 -2.96
C ASP A 8 -11.98 7.08 -1.71
N VAL A 9 -12.95 6.19 -1.87
CA VAL A 9 -13.72 5.62 -0.76
C VAL A 9 -12.84 4.68 0.07
N MET A 10 -12.03 3.85 -0.59
CA MET A 10 -11.05 3.00 0.05
C MET A 10 -9.94 3.84 0.68
N TRP A 11 -9.50 4.89 0.00
CA TRP A 11 -8.51 5.83 0.52
C TRP A 11 -8.96 6.46 1.84
N SER A 12 -10.21 6.96 1.92
CA SER A 12 -10.74 7.58 3.13
C SER A 12 -10.72 6.64 4.36
N LYS A 13 -10.92 5.34 4.14
CA LYS A 13 -10.84 4.33 5.23
C LYS A 13 -9.40 4.03 5.62
N LEU A 14 -8.50 3.98 4.64
CA LEU A 14 -7.08 3.72 4.87
C LEU A 14 -6.41 4.90 5.59
N GLU A 15 -6.71 6.13 5.17
CA GLU A 15 -6.16 7.36 5.72
C GLU A 15 -6.40 7.46 7.24
N GLN A 16 -7.58 7.04 7.72
CA GLN A 16 -7.91 7.01 9.15
C GLN A 16 -7.04 6.04 9.98
N LEU A 17 -6.45 5.03 9.34
CA LEU A 17 -5.54 4.09 9.99
C LEU A 17 -4.08 4.53 9.89
N LEU A 18 -3.78 5.55 9.09
CA LEU A 18 -2.43 6.05 8.97
C LEU A 18 -2.07 6.84 10.23
N PRO A 19 -0.80 6.77 10.68
CA PRO A 19 -0.33 7.69 11.71
C PRO A 19 -0.58 9.12 11.25
N ALA A 20 -1.04 9.99 12.15
CA ALA A 20 -1.43 11.36 11.83
C ALA A 20 -0.40 12.02 10.90
N PRO A 21 -0.85 12.66 9.80
CA PRO A 21 0.06 13.21 8.81
C PRO A 21 0.96 14.26 9.47
N LYS A 22 2.26 13.98 9.55
CA LYS A 22 3.25 14.99 9.97
C LYS A 22 3.48 15.95 8.79
N GLY A 23 2.57 16.89 8.56
CA GLY A 23 2.69 17.91 7.50
C GLY A 23 2.14 17.46 6.14
N ARG A 24 2.75 17.90 5.04
CA ARG A 24 2.24 17.80 3.64
C ARG A 24 2.30 16.38 3.03
N HIS A 25 2.24 15.33 3.84
CA HIS A 25 2.53 13.96 3.42
C HIS A 25 1.33 13.17 2.87
N GLY A 26 0.09 13.62 3.04
CA GLY A 26 -1.11 12.86 2.63
C GLY A 26 -1.10 12.39 1.16
N GLU A 27 -0.57 13.21 0.24
CA GLU A 27 -0.46 12.87 -1.18
C GLU A 27 0.59 11.76 -1.45
N ASN A 28 1.72 11.80 -0.72
CA ASN A 28 2.75 10.75 -0.76
C ASN A 28 2.29 9.47 -0.06
N ASP A 29 1.36 9.56 0.88
CA ASP A 29 0.85 8.41 1.62
C ASP A 29 -0.01 7.53 0.72
N ARG A 30 -0.86 8.15 -0.12
CA ARG A 30 -1.64 7.41 -1.13
C ARG A 30 -0.75 6.71 -2.11
N LEU A 31 0.22 7.44 -2.68
CA LEU A 31 1.17 6.86 -3.63
C LEU A 31 2.00 5.73 -3.01
N PHE A 32 2.37 5.86 -1.74
CA PHE A 32 3.07 4.82 -0.99
C PHE A 32 2.19 3.57 -0.82
N ILE A 33 0.93 3.70 -0.40
CA ILE A 33 0.04 2.53 -0.25
C ILE A 33 -0.23 1.89 -1.62
N GLU A 34 -0.37 2.69 -2.68
CA GLU A 34 -0.47 2.18 -4.06
C GLU A 34 0.76 1.36 -4.47
N ALA A 35 1.97 1.84 -4.14
CA ALA A 35 3.22 1.12 -4.37
C ALA A 35 3.24 -0.24 -3.65
N VAL A 36 2.81 -0.26 -2.39
CA VAL A 36 2.74 -1.49 -1.59
C VAL A 36 1.69 -2.44 -2.16
N CYS A 37 0.52 -1.94 -2.57
CA CYS A 37 -0.52 -2.73 -3.24
C CYS A 37 0.00 -3.35 -4.54
N TRP A 38 0.80 -2.63 -5.32
CA TRP A 38 1.40 -3.16 -6.54
C TRP A 38 2.35 -4.34 -6.24
N ILE A 39 3.23 -4.21 -5.23
CA ILE A 39 4.15 -5.28 -4.81
C ILE A 39 3.37 -6.50 -4.31
N ILE A 40 2.37 -6.31 -3.46
CA ILE A 40 1.54 -7.41 -2.93
C ILE A 40 0.80 -8.12 -4.06
N ARG A 41 0.27 -7.37 -5.04
CA ARG A 41 -0.49 -7.93 -6.17
C ARG A 41 0.40 -8.73 -7.13
N THR A 42 1.62 -8.27 -7.36
CA THR A 42 2.50 -8.83 -8.40
C THR A 42 3.49 -9.85 -7.84
N GLY A 43 3.78 -9.81 -6.54
CA GLY A 43 4.87 -10.58 -5.94
C GLY A 43 6.26 -10.16 -6.44
N ALA A 44 6.35 -9.07 -7.22
CA ALA A 44 7.61 -8.62 -7.80
C ALA A 44 8.57 -8.10 -6.71
N PRO A 45 9.88 -8.23 -6.92
CA PRO A 45 10.85 -7.69 -5.98
C PRO A 45 10.75 -6.16 -5.95
N TRP A 46 11.03 -5.55 -4.79
CA TRP A 46 10.96 -4.09 -4.60
C TRP A 46 11.77 -3.30 -5.63
N ARG A 47 12.88 -3.85 -6.14
CA ARG A 47 13.73 -3.21 -7.14
C ARG A 47 13.03 -3.00 -8.49
N ASP A 48 12.00 -3.79 -8.77
CA ASP A 48 11.22 -3.72 -10.01
C ASP A 48 10.00 -2.80 -9.88
N LEU A 49 9.86 -2.11 -8.75
CA LEU A 49 8.78 -1.15 -8.55
C LEU A 49 8.82 -0.08 -9.67
N PRO A 50 7.72 0.14 -10.39
CA PRO A 50 7.68 1.13 -11.45
C PRO A 50 8.00 2.54 -10.91
N PRO A 51 8.76 3.37 -11.66
CA PRO A 51 9.13 4.72 -11.23
C PRO A 51 7.95 5.63 -10.90
N ASP A 52 6.77 5.38 -11.49
CA ASP A 52 5.53 6.12 -11.23
C ASP A 52 5.11 6.10 -9.75
N TYR A 53 5.53 5.07 -9.00
CA TYR A 53 5.27 4.93 -7.56
C TYR A 53 6.33 5.59 -6.67
N GLY A 54 7.34 6.21 -7.29
CA GLY A 54 8.49 6.80 -6.62
C GLY A 54 9.69 5.86 -6.50
N LYS A 55 10.75 6.33 -5.83
CA LYS A 55 12.00 5.58 -5.68
C LYS A 55 11.80 4.37 -4.78
N TRP A 56 12.09 3.18 -5.29
CA TRP A 56 11.90 1.92 -4.55
C TRP A 56 12.61 1.90 -3.19
N GLN A 57 13.80 2.50 -3.06
CA GLN A 57 14.51 2.56 -1.78
C GLN A 57 13.73 3.34 -0.72
N SER A 58 13.10 4.45 -1.12
CA SER A 58 12.31 5.30 -0.24
C SER A 58 11.02 4.60 0.18
N VAL A 59 10.34 3.96 -0.78
CA VAL A 59 9.12 3.17 -0.52
C VAL A 59 9.43 2.01 0.41
N TYR A 60 10.45 1.21 0.11
CA TYR A 60 10.87 0.08 0.95
C TYR A 60 11.31 0.52 2.34
N GLY A 61 12.11 1.59 2.45
CA GLY A 61 12.55 2.12 3.74
C GLY A 61 11.38 2.57 4.62
N ARG A 62 10.37 3.21 4.02
CA ARG A 62 9.12 3.59 4.70
C ARG A 62 8.31 2.35 5.11
N TYR A 63 8.13 1.40 4.20
CA TYR A 63 7.45 0.13 4.45
C TYR A 63 8.08 -0.62 5.62
N ASN A 64 9.39 -0.83 5.61
CA ASN A 64 10.11 -1.53 6.66
C ASN A 64 9.96 -0.82 8.03
N ARG A 65 10.01 0.52 8.06
CA ARG A 65 9.77 1.30 9.28
C ARG A 65 8.35 1.11 9.82
N TRP A 66 7.35 1.10 8.94
CA TRP A 66 5.94 0.95 9.34
C TRP A 66 5.61 -0.48 9.79
N VAL A 67 6.22 -1.49 9.17
CA VAL A 67 6.12 -2.89 9.61
C VAL A 67 6.73 -3.05 11.00
N LYS A 68 7.94 -2.54 11.22
CA LYS A 68 8.61 -2.60 12.53
C LYS A 68 7.82 -1.91 13.64
N ASN A 69 7.13 -0.82 13.31
CA ASN A 69 6.31 -0.06 14.26
C ASN A 69 4.88 -0.62 14.41
N GLY A 70 4.53 -1.72 13.74
CA GLY A 70 3.19 -2.33 13.81
C GLY A 70 2.06 -1.54 13.12
N HIS A 71 2.37 -0.40 12.51
CA HIS A 71 1.39 0.44 11.78
C HIS A 71 0.79 -0.29 10.57
N PHE A 72 1.50 -1.28 10.03
CA PHE A 72 1.04 -2.03 8.86
C PHE A 72 0.02 -3.13 9.18
N ASN A 73 -0.19 -3.48 10.45
CA ASN A 73 -1.09 -4.57 10.82
C ASN A 73 -2.56 -4.27 10.44
N GLY A 74 -3.06 -3.07 10.77
CA GLY A 74 -4.42 -2.66 10.42
C GLY A 74 -4.61 -2.48 8.91
N ILE A 75 -3.61 -1.92 8.23
CA ILE A 75 -3.63 -1.73 6.78
C ILE A 75 -3.67 -3.09 6.06
N LEU A 76 -2.82 -4.04 6.47
CA LEU A 76 -2.80 -5.39 5.90
C LEU A 76 -4.10 -6.12 6.15
N GLU A 77 -4.76 -5.96 7.29
CA GLU A 77 -6.07 -6.57 7.53
C GLU A 77 -7.15 -6.02 6.58
N ILE A 78 -7.20 -4.70 6.35
CA ILE A 78 -8.12 -4.11 5.36
C ILE A 78 -7.80 -4.63 3.96
N LEU A 79 -6.53 -4.63 3.57
CA LEU A 79 -6.10 -5.15 2.29
C LEU A 79 -6.46 -6.63 2.17
N LYS A 80 -6.07 -7.50 3.11
CA LYS A 80 -6.39 -8.94 3.11
C LYS A 80 -7.89 -9.20 3.02
N LYS A 81 -8.76 -8.42 3.68
CA LYS A 81 -10.22 -8.53 3.53
C LYS A 81 -10.65 -8.24 2.09
N ARG A 82 -10.13 -7.17 1.48
CA ARG A 82 -10.36 -6.84 0.06
C ARG A 82 -9.89 -7.96 -0.87
N TRP A 83 -8.72 -8.53 -0.62
CA TRP A 83 -8.16 -9.63 -1.41
C TRP A 83 -8.94 -10.94 -1.20
N ARG A 84 -9.33 -11.31 0.03
CA ARG A 84 -10.17 -12.50 0.29
C ARG A 84 -11.51 -12.45 -0.44
N SER A 85 -12.15 -11.29 -0.50
CA SER A 85 -13.39 -11.13 -1.28
C SER A 85 -13.18 -11.18 -2.80
N ARG A 86 -11.95 -11.01 -3.30
CA ARG A 86 -11.62 -11.09 -4.73
C ARG A 86 -11.01 -12.44 -5.13
N MET A 87 -10.28 -13.08 -4.22
CA MET A 87 -9.62 -14.38 -4.36
C MET A 87 -10.54 -15.57 -4.06
N ALA A 88 -11.74 -15.35 -3.51
CA ALA A 88 -12.77 -16.39 -3.45
C ALA A 88 -13.24 -16.86 -4.85
N HIS A 89 -12.85 -16.14 -5.91
CA HIS A 89 -13.09 -16.51 -7.31
C HIS A 89 -11.86 -17.19 -7.97
N ASP A 90 -10.65 -16.97 -7.45
CA ASP A 90 -9.40 -17.43 -8.04
C ASP A 90 -8.65 -18.29 -7.01
N GLY A 91 -9.02 -19.58 -6.95
CA GLY A 91 -8.55 -20.54 -5.95
C GLY A 91 -7.02 -20.72 -5.90
N TRP A 92 -6.52 -20.74 -4.66
CA TRP A 92 -5.27 -21.37 -4.23
C TRP A 92 -5.62 -22.39 -3.15
#